data_AF-A0AAE3DZM2-F1
#
_entry.id   AF-A0AAE3DZM2-F1
#
_cell.length_a   1.000
_cell.length_b   1.000
_cell.length_c   1.000
_cell.angle_alpha   90.00
_cell.angle_beta   90.00
_cell.angle_gamma   90.00
#
_symmetry.space_group_name_H-M   'P 1'
#
loop_
_entity.id
_entity.type
_entity.pdbx_description
1 polymer ?
#
loop_
_entity_poly.entity_id
_entity_poly.type
_entity_poly.pdbx_seq_one_letter_code
_entity_poly.pdbx_strand_id
1 'polypeptide(L)'
;MKCNYIEYHRLTDQMFSGVAQTDTHLNQYTEILRQYLINGGAANTMLKLGIGIQVTTKRFMLLPKEVVMRRFIWLKGSRKGELLDRNEIEAIGMFLPGGALYGKEDNYIWD
;
A
#
# COMPACT_ATOMS: atom_id res chain seq x y z
N MET A 1 15.22 -3.92 -9.23
CA MET A 1 14.87 -3.83 -7.79
C MET A 1 14.13 -5.11 -7.42
N LYS A 2 14.64 -5.94 -6.51
CA LYS A 2 13.92 -7.16 -6.08
C LYS A 2 12.75 -6.71 -5.20
N CYS A 3 11.52 -6.82 -5.70
CA CYS A 3 10.34 -6.50 -4.91
C CYS A 3 10.11 -7.62 -3.90
N ASN A 4 10.48 -7.40 -2.63
CA ASN A 4 10.43 -8.39 -1.57
C ASN A 4 9.82 -7.77 -0.29
N TYR A 5 9.44 -8.63 0.64
CA TYR A 5 8.78 -8.22 1.89
C TYR A 5 9.60 -7.24 2.72
N ILE A 6 10.92 -7.39 2.81
CA ILE A 6 11.77 -6.58 3.70
C ILE A 6 11.91 -5.15 3.18
N GLU A 7 12.23 -5.02 1.90
CA GLU A 7 12.30 -3.71 1.26
C GLU A 7 10.91 -3.05 1.24
N TYR A 8 9.84 -3.82 1.10
CA TYR A 8 8.48 -3.31 1.26
C TYR A 8 8.21 -2.80 2.67
N HIS A 9 8.57 -3.58 3.70
CA HIS A 9 8.37 -3.22 5.10
C HIS A 9 9.14 -1.95 5.47
N ARG A 10 10.40 -1.85 5.04
CA ARG A 10 11.22 -0.64 5.18
C ARG A 10 10.60 0.56 4.47
N LEU A 11 10.08 0.35 3.26
CA LEU A 11 9.42 1.40 2.47
C LEU A 11 8.16 1.92 3.16
N THR A 12 7.30 1.02 3.65
CA THR A 12 6.08 1.40 4.36
C THR A 12 6.39 2.13 5.67
N ASP A 13 7.39 1.68 6.43
CA ASP A 13 7.76 2.34 7.67
C ASP A 13 8.31 3.75 7.43
N GLN A 14 9.15 3.94 6.40
CA GLN A 14 9.64 5.25 5.99
C GLN A 14 8.52 6.18 5.50
N MET A 15 7.52 5.65 4.79
CA MET A 15 6.39 6.44 4.28
C MET A 15 5.44 6.89 5.38
N PHE A 16 5.21 6.06 6.41
CA PHE A 16 4.18 6.31 7.42
C PHE A 16 4.72 6.80 8.77
N SER A 17 6.05 6.95 8.93
CA SER A 17 6.68 7.48 10.15
C SER A 17 6.98 8.98 10.06
N GLY A 18 6.93 9.67 11.21
CA GLY A 18 7.54 10.98 11.44
C GLY A 18 6.84 12.23 10.88
N VAL A 19 5.95 12.13 9.89
CA VAL A 19 5.32 13.31 9.26
C VAL A 19 3.81 13.12 9.05
N ALA A 20 3.03 14.18 9.27
CA ALA A 20 1.60 14.20 8.94
C ALA A 20 1.40 14.10 7.41
N GLN A 21 0.60 13.13 6.98
CA GLN A 21 0.47 12.81 5.56
C GLN A 21 -0.63 13.63 4.89
N THR A 22 -0.23 14.43 3.88
CA THR A 22 -1.17 15.15 3.04
C THR A 22 -1.80 14.22 2.00
N ASP A 23 -2.92 14.63 1.39
CA ASP A 23 -3.53 13.85 0.31
C ASP A 23 -2.57 13.59 -0.85
N THR A 24 -1.63 14.52 -1.11
CA THR A 24 -0.58 14.38 -2.11
C THR A 24 0.39 13.27 -1.75
N HIS A 25 0.86 13.21 -0.50
CA HIS A 25 1.76 12.15 -0.05
C HIS A 25 1.08 10.79 -0.15
N LEU A 26 -0.15 10.68 0.37
CA LEU A 26 -0.91 9.42 0.34
C LEU A 26 -1.20 8.94 -1.09
N ASN A 27 -1.40 9.85 -2.04
CA ASN A 27 -1.53 9.51 -3.46
C ASN A 27 -0.25 8.92 -4.03
N GLN A 28 0.89 9.57 -3.77
CA GLN A 28 2.20 9.12 -4.22
C GLN A 28 2.53 7.75 -3.61
N TYR A 29 2.34 7.59 -2.30
CA TYR A 29 2.58 6.35 -1.59
C TYR A 29 1.70 5.22 -2.10
N THR A 30 0.40 5.48 -2.30
CA THR A 30 -0.51 4.48 -2.87
C THR A 30 -0.04 3.99 -4.23
N GLU A 31 0.41 4.89 -5.11
CA GLU A 31 0.91 4.49 -6.44
C GLU A 31 2.24 3.73 -6.35
N ILE A 32 3.18 4.17 -5.52
CA ILE A 32 4.47 3.47 -5.33
C ILE A 32 4.21 2.06 -4.79
N LEU A 33 3.41 1.93 -3.73
CA LEU A 33 3.10 0.66 -3.10
C LEU A 33 2.32 -0.25 -4.07
N ARG A 34 1.38 0.29 -4.85
CA ARG A 34 0.66 -0.47 -5.90
C ARG A 34 1.63 -1.09 -6.89
N GLN A 35 2.54 -0.29 -7.45
CA GLN A 35 3.52 -0.77 -8.41
C GLN A 35 4.45 -1.80 -7.79
N TYR A 36 4.91 -1.55 -6.56
CA TYR A 36 5.75 -2.48 -5.82
C TYR A 36 5.07 -3.85 -5.64
N LEU A 37 3.82 -3.85 -5.18
CA LEU A 37 3.04 -5.05 -4.94
C LEU A 37 2.75 -5.83 -6.23
N ILE A 38 2.44 -5.14 -7.33
CA ILE A 38 2.25 -5.76 -8.65
C ILE A 38 3.55 -6.39 -9.14
N ASN A 39 4.66 -5.66 -9.08
CA ASN A 39 5.96 -6.12 -9.54
C ASN A 39 6.51 -7.28 -8.69
N GLY A 40 6.11 -7.35 -7.41
CA GLY A 40 6.43 -8.46 -6.52
C GLY A 40 5.46 -9.65 -6.60
N GLY A 41 4.49 -9.64 -7.52
CA GLY A 41 3.57 -10.76 -7.76
C GLY A 41 2.38 -10.86 -6.80
N ALA A 42 2.14 -9.85 -5.94
CA ALA A 42 1.05 -9.87 -4.96
C ALA A 42 -0.33 -9.50 -5.56
N ALA A 43 -0.40 -9.08 -6.83
CA ALA A 43 -1.62 -8.58 -7.47
C ALA A 43 -2.82 -9.57 -7.38
N ASN A 44 -2.58 -10.84 -7.71
CA ASN A 44 -3.63 -11.86 -7.65
C ASN A 44 -4.11 -12.12 -6.22
N THR A 45 -3.21 -12.04 -5.24
CA THR A 45 -3.54 -12.24 -3.83
C THR A 45 -4.37 -11.08 -3.31
N MET A 46 -3.99 -9.83 -3.62
CA MET A 46 -4.78 -8.64 -3.27
C MET A 46 -6.21 -8.74 -3.80
N LEU A 47 -6.39 -9.15 -5.07
CA LEU A 47 -7.72 -9.33 -5.65
C LEU A 47 -8.53 -10.42 -4.93
N LYS A 48 -7.90 -11.55 -4.58
CA LYS A 48 -8.54 -12.63 -3.81
C LYS A 48 -8.97 -12.18 -2.41
N LEU A 49 -8.15 -11.38 -1.74
CA LEU A 49 -8.47 -10.77 -0.45
C LEU A 49 -9.54 -9.69 -0.58
N GLY A 50 -9.81 -9.21 -1.79
CA GLY A 50 -10.76 -8.15 -2.03
C GLY A 50 -10.18 -6.79 -1.70
N ILE A 51 -8.89 -6.57 -1.98
CA ILE A 51 -8.23 -5.28 -1.85
C ILE A 51 -8.12 -4.68 -3.25
N GLY A 52 -8.47 -3.40 -3.37
CA GLY A 52 -8.34 -2.65 -4.61
C GLY A 52 -7.96 -1.21 -4.36
N ILE A 53 -8.00 -0.39 -5.41
CA ILE A 53 -7.71 1.04 -5.32
C ILE A 53 -8.93 1.80 -5.80
N GLN A 54 -9.42 2.68 -4.94
CA GLN A 54 -10.44 3.65 -5.31
C GLN A 54 -9.77 4.90 -5.86
N VAL A 55 -10.29 5.38 -6.99
CA VAL A 55 -9.92 6.67 -7.56
C VAL A 55 -11.11 7.61 -7.37
N THR A 56 -10.92 8.70 -6.63
CA THR A 56 -11.96 9.71 -6.39
C THR A 56 -11.46 11.08 -6.80
N THR A 57 -12.26 11.83 -7.55
CA THR A 57 -11.91 13.21 -7.91
C THR A 57 -12.57 14.17 -6.93
N LYS A 58 -11.76 14.98 -6.23
CA LYS A 58 -12.26 16.05 -5.38
C LYS A 58 -12.13 17.37 -6.13
N ARG A 59 -13.25 18.03 -6.37
CA ARG A 59 -13.31 19.37 -6.96
C ARG A 59 -13.41 20.39 -5.83
N PHE A 60 -12.45 21.29 -5.76
CA PHE A 60 -12.50 22.38 -4.78
C PHE A 60 -13.38 23.49 -5.36
N MET A 61 -14.38 23.95 -4.61
CA MET A 61 -15.27 25.03 -5.08
C MET A 61 -14.53 26.37 -5.24
N LEU A 62 -13.45 26.58 -4.48
CA LEU A 62 -12.73 27.85 -4.41
C LEU A 62 -11.49 27.94 -5.33
N LEU A 63 -11.03 26.82 -5.88
CA LEU A 63 -9.89 26.76 -6.79
C LEU A 63 -10.24 25.83 -7.96
N PRO A 64 -9.96 26.18 -9.22
CA PRO A 64 -10.25 25.34 -10.39
C PRO A 64 -9.29 24.14 -10.50
N LYS A 65 -8.96 23.52 -9.37
CA LYS A 65 -8.08 22.37 -9.28
C LYS A 65 -8.89 21.14 -8.91
N GLU A 66 -8.87 20.16 -9.79
CA GLU A 66 -9.31 18.81 -9.48
C GLU A 66 -8.13 18.04 -8.88
N VAL A 67 -8.35 17.44 -7.71
CA VAL A 67 -7.38 16.55 -7.08
C VAL A 67 -7.90 15.13 -7.20
N VAL A 68 -7.18 14.31 -7.98
CA VAL A 68 -7.43 12.87 -8.08
C VAL A 68 -6.82 12.19 -6.88
N MET A 69 -7.62 11.60 -6.02
CA MET A 69 -7.18 10.82 -4.87
C MET A 69 -7.19 9.33 -5.21
N ARG A 70 -6.15 8.61 -4.77
CA ARG A 70 -5.99 7.15 -4.91
C ARG A 70 -5.78 6.55 -3.54
N ARG A 71 -6.62 5.61 -3.12
CA ARG A 71 -6.50 4.94 -1.81
C ARG A 71 -6.77 3.46 -1.94
N PHE A 72 -6.07 2.65 -1.14
CA PHE A 72 -6.42 1.24 -0.98
C PHE A 72 -7.76 1.12 -0.26
N ILE A 73 -8.64 0.26 -0.76
CA ILE A 73 -9.95 -0.01 -0.18
C ILE A 73 -10.28 -1.50 -0.16
N TRP A 74 -11.20 -1.87 0.73
CA TRP A 74 -11.86 -3.17 0.68
C TRP A 74 -12.94 -3.18 -0.42
N LEU A 75 -12.89 -4.14 -1.34
CA LEU A 75 -13.83 -4.33 -2.45
C LEU A 75 -15.02 -5.22 -2.09
N LYS A 76 -14.90 -6.02 -1.03
CA LYS A 76 -15.93 -6.96 -0.54
C LYS A 76 -15.85 -7.12 0.99
N GLY A 77 -16.84 -7.78 1.56
CA GLY A 77 -16.96 -8.00 3.01
C GLY A 77 -17.71 -6.88 3.72
N SER A 78 -17.74 -6.93 5.05
CA SER A 78 -18.46 -5.96 5.90
C SER A 78 -17.90 -4.54 5.80
N ARG A 79 -16.59 -4.41 5.54
CA ARG A 79 -15.87 -3.13 5.40
C ARG A 79 -15.79 -2.63 3.96
N LYS A 80 -16.64 -3.12 3.05
CA LYS A 80 -16.60 -2.76 1.63
C LYS A 80 -16.66 -1.23 1.45
N GLY A 81 -15.71 -0.68 0.71
CA GLY A 81 -15.56 0.76 0.44
C GLY A 81 -14.75 1.50 1.48
N GLU A 82 -14.45 0.89 2.63
CA GLU A 82 -13.57 1.50 3.63
C GLU A 82 -12.12 1.47 3.18
N LEU A 83 -11.38 2.50 3.62
CA LEU A 83 -9.94 2.59 3.41
C LEU A 83 -9.23 1.50 4.20
N LEU A 84 -8.15 0.97 3.62
CA LEU A 84 -7.20 0.18 4.40
C LEU A 84 -6.42 1.11 5.35
N ASP A 85 -6.24 0.66 6.58
CA ASP A 85 -5.36 1.33 7.53
C ASP A 85 -3.88 1.02 7.26
N ARG A 86 -2.98 1.67 8.01
CA ARG A 86 -1.54 1.50 7.88
C ARG A 86 -1.11 0.04 8.05
N ASN A 87 -1.60 -0.62 9.10
CA ASN A 87 -1.22 -2.00 9.43
C ASN A 87 -1.72 -2.97 8.36
N GLU A 88 -2.91 -2.71 7.82
CA GLU A 88 -3.47 -3.49 6.71
C GLU A 88 -2.64 -3.34 5.45
N ILE A 89 -2.17 -2.13 5.12
CA ILE A 89 -1.26 -1.89 3.99
C ILE A 89 0.07 -2.61 4.21
N GLU A 90 0.68 -2.47 5.40
CA GLU A 90 1.92 -3.15 5.76
C GLU A 90 1.80 -4.68 5.65
N ALA A 91 0.69 -5.25 6.10
CA ALA A 91 0.44 -6.69 6.06
C ALA A 91 0.35 -7.28 4.64
N ILE A 92 0.00 -6.47 3.62
CA ILE A 92 0.01 -6.95 2.22
C ILE A 92 1.42 -7.40 1.81
N GLY A 93 2.45 -6.80 2.40
CA GLY A 93 3.85 -7.17 2.18
C GLY A 93 4.16 -8.64 2.45
N MET A 94 3.41 -9.30 3.34
CA MET A 94 3.59 -10.74 3.65
C MET A 94 3.35 -11.65 2.43
N PHE A 95 2.66 -11.14 1.40
CA PHE A 95 2.42 -11.89 0.15
C PHE A 95 3.51 -11.70 -0.90
N LEU A 96 4.56 -10.92 -0.59
CA LEU A 96 5.75 -10.77 -1.42
C LEU A 96 6.76 -11.88 -1.14
N PRO A 97 7.73 -12.10 -2.05
CA PRO A 97 8.89 -12.93 -1.77
C PRO A 97 9.56 -12.54 -0.44
N GLY A 98 9.87 -13.52 0.40
CA GLY A 98 10.41 -13.30 1.74
C GLY A 98 9.37 -12.96 2.81
N GLY A 99 8.07 -12.88 2.50
CA GLY A 99 7.02 -12.60 3.49
C GLY A 99 6.89 -13.65 4.60
N ALA A 100 7.32 -14.88 4.36
CA ALA A 100 7.43 -15.92 5.39
C ALA A 100 8.48 -15.61 6.47
N LEU A 101 9.32 -14.59 6.27
CA LEU A 101 10.33 -14.11 7.22
C LEU A 101 9.79 -13.03 8.17
N TYR A 102 8.48 -12.75 8.14
CA TYR A 102 7.83 -11.84 9.08
C TYR A 102 8.21 -12.17 10.54
N GLY A 103 8.80 -11.21 11.25
CA GLY A 103 9.27 -11.34 12.64
C GLY A 103 10.58 -12.12 12.79
N LYS A 104 11.28 -12.44 11.70
CA LYS A 104 12.59 -13.12 11.66
C LYS A 104 13.56 -12.44 10.70
N GLU A 105 13.33 -11.17 10.40
CA GLU A 105 14.07 -10.41 9.39
C GLU A 105 15.59 -10.37 9.69
N ASP A 106 15.96 -10.27 10.98
CA ASP A 106 17.35 -10.20 11.45
C ASP A 106 18.11 -11.55 11.36
N ASN A 107 17.39 -12.66 11.17
CA ASN A 107 17.99 -14.01 11.19
C ASN A 107 18.37 -14.53 9.79
N TYR A 108 18.11 -13.76 8.74
CA TYR A 108 18.35 -14.20 7.37
C TYR A 108 19.63 -13.55 6.83
N ILE A 109 20.60 -14.37 6.43
CA ILE A 109 21.81 -13.91 5.74
C ILE A 109 21.48 -13.85 4.25
N TRP A 110 21.72 -12.69 3.65
CA TRP A 110 21.33 -12.37 2.28
C TRP A 110 22.52 -12.55 1.34
N ASP A 111 22.57 -13.68 0.63
CA ASP A 111 23.45 -13.90 -0.52
C ASP A 111 22.91 -13.21 -1.80
#